data_AF-A0A7S0NSX5-F1
#
_entry.id   AF-A0A7S0NSX5-F1
#
_cell.length_a   1.000
_cell.length_b   1.000
_cell.length_c   1.000
_cell.angle_alpha   90.00
_cell.angle_beta   90.00
_cell.angle_gamma   90.00
#
_symmetry.space_group_name_H-M   'P 1'
#
loop_
_entity.id
_entity.type
_entity.pdbx_description
1 polymer ?
#
loop_
_entity_poly.entity_id
_entity_poly.type
_entity_poly.pdbx_seq_one_letter_code
_entity_poly.pdbx_strand_id
1 'polypeptide(L)'
;GGLIGEREGLEARRSSSQRASSRSALPASASCCAWFASAANMSLVSASPKLLSLVFVLDAPGKLVLLGRKKRGFGAGKFNGFGGKLEQGETMRACAARELFEESGLRTDPEALTRRGVLCFNMLADGMVG
;
A
#
# COMPACT_ATOMS: atom_id res chain seq x y z
N GLY A 1 31.19 36.69 15.50
CA GLY A 1 29.92 37.36 15.16
C GLY A 1 28.87 36.29 15.05
N GLY A 2 27.70 36.36 15.71
CA GLY A 2 26.96 37.58 16.00
C GLY A 2 26.49 38.19 14.68
N LEU A 3 25.20 37.98 14.34
CA LEU A 3 24.16 38.99 14.05
C LEU A 3 22.93 38.27 13.43
N ILE A 4 21.83 38.06 14.17
CA ILE A 4 20.50 38.76 14.08
C ILE A 4 20.00 39.09 12.65
N GLY A 5 18.86 38.50 12.25
CA GLY A 5 17.60 39.23 11.99
C GLY A 5 17.05 38.75 10.63
N GLU A 6 15.76 38.68 10.30
CA GLU A 6 14.55 39.29 10.87
C GLU A 6 13.32 38.42 10.53
N ARG A 7 12.31 38.52 11.40
CA ARG A 7 10.94 38.09 11.15
C ARG A 7 10.21 39.24 10.47
N GLU A 8 9.51 39.02 9.36
CA GLU A 8 8.29 39.73 8.89
C GLU A 8 7.73 38.88 7.72
N GLY A 9 6.44 38.67 7.46
CA GLY A 9 5.20 39.05 8.09
C GLY A 9 4.11 38.16 7.48
N LEU A 10 3.30 37.50 8.31
CA LEU A 10 2.10 36.80 7.86
C LEU A 10 0.93 37.77 8.05
N GLU A 11 0.58 38.45 6.97
CA GLU A 11 -0.46 39.46 6.95
C GLU A 11 -1.84 38.81 7.06
N ALA A 12 -2.51 39.06 8.18
CA ALA A 12 -3.91 38.76 8.37
C ALA A 12 -4.75 39.78 7.58
N ARG A 13 -5.56 39.31 6.62
CA ARG A 13 -6.73 40.05 6.15
C ARG A 13 -7.98 39.21 6.27
N ARG A 14 -8.80 39.61 7.25
CA ARG A 14 -10.23 39.35 7.32
C ARG A 14 -10.93 40.20 6.26
N SER A 15 -11.91 39.65 5.57
CA SER A 15 -13.11 40.43 5.19
C SER A 15 -14.34 39.54 5.04
N SER A 16 -15.29 39.80 5.94
CA SER A 16 -16.76 39.74 5.77
C SER A 16 -17.37 38.46 5.18
N SER A 17 -18.00 37.59 5.98
CA SER A 17 -19.35 37.79 6.56
C SER A 17 -20.36 38.35 5.54
N GLN A 18 -21.09 37.45 4.87
CA GLN A 18 -22.52 37.66 4.64
C GLN A 18 -23.31 36.47 5.14
N ARG A 19 -24.38 36.82 5.83
CA ARG A 19 -25.18 36.03 6.76
C ARG A 19 -26.58 35.95 6.15
N ALA A 20 -27.11 34.74 5.97
CA ALA A 20 -28.54 34.47 5.85
C ALA A 20 -28.73 33.04 6.38
N SER A 21 -29.07 32.82 7.65
CA SER A 21 -30.35 33.10 8.32
C SER A 21 -31.53 32.35 7.72
N SER A 22 -31.76 31.14 8.22
CA SER A 22 -33.08 30.64 8.63
C SER A 22 -32.87 29.28 9.30
N ARG A 23 -32.74 29.29 10.62
CA ARG A 23 -33.79 28.88 11.58
C ARG A 23 -34.21 27.41 11.41
N SER A 24 -33.65 26.63 12.31
CA SER A 24 -34.07 25.31 12.75
C SER A 24 -35.58 25.23 13.04
N ALA A 25 -36.23 24.22 12.49
CA ALA A 25 -37.38 23.56 13.10
C ALA A 25 -37.45 22.11 12.58
N LEU A 26 -37.22 21.15 13.48
CA LEU A 26 -37.66 19.75 13.38
C LEU A 26 -38.75 19.57 14.45
N PRO A 27 -39.51 18.47 14.48
CA PRO A 27 -40.17 17.74 13.40
C PRO A 27 -41.66 17.49 13.72
N ALA A 28 -42.46 17.06 12.74
CA ALA A 28 -43.69 16.31 13.02
C ALA A 28 -44.03 15.40 11.84
N SER A 29 -43.91 14.09 12.06
CA SER A 29 -44.64 12.98 11.43
C SER A 29 -45.11 13.15 9.97
N ALA A 30 -44.38 12.55 9.02
CA ALA A 30 -44.90 11.92 7.79
C ALA A 30 -43.69 11.33 7.04
N SER A 31 -43.58 10.02 6.90
CA SER A 31 -44.17 9.23 5.81
C SER A 31 -43.61 9.58 4.42
N CYS A 32 -42.92 8.61 3.83
CA CYS A 32 -42.62 8.41 2.40
C CYS A 32 -41.71 9.40 1.63
N CYS A 33 -40.66 8.81 1.04
CA CYS A 33 -40.02 9.16 -0.25
C CYS A 33 -39.26 10.50 -0.38
N ALA A 34 -37.94 10.46 -0.14
CA ALA A 34 -36.89 10.99 -1.04
C ALA A 34 -35.53 10.93 -0.34
N TRP A 35 -34.82 9.80 -0.45
CA TRP A 35 -33.40 9.77 -0.09
C TRP A 35 -32.63 10.38 -1.26
N PHE A 36 -32.19 11.63 -1.12
CA PHE A 36 -31.11 12.17 -1.94
C PHE A 36 -29.82 11.44 -1.57
N ALA A 37 -29.61 10.25 -2.15
CA ALA A 37 -28.27 9.70 -2.25
C ALA A 37 -27.52 10.57 -3.25
N SER A 38 -26.72 11.51 -2.74
CA SER A 38 -25.63 12.07 -3.54
C SER A 38 -24.82 10.86 -4.03
N ALA A 39 -24.82 10.65 -5.34
CA ALA A 39 -24.01 9.65 -6.00
C ALA A 39 -22.53 10.04 -5.82
N ALA A 40 -21.99 9.77 -4.62
CA ALA A 40 -20.58 9.54 -4.46
C ALA A 40 -20.30 8.29 -5.28
N ASN A 41 -19.71 8.52 -6.45
CA ASN A 41 -19.28 7.57 -7.45
C ASN A 41 -18.27 6.59 -6.82
N MET A 42 -18.76 5.62 -6.05
CA MET A 42 -17.95 4.60 -5.42
C MET A 42 -17.80 3.45 -6.42
N SER A 43 -16.95 3.69 -7.42
CA SER A 43 -16.36 2.64 -8.23
C SER A 43 -15.57 1.71 -7.30
N LEU A 44 -16.24 0.68 -6.79
CA LEU A 44 -15.57 -0.47 -6.18
C LEU A 44 -14.87 -1.21 -7.32
N VAL A 45 -13.67 -0.77 -7.68
CA VAL A 45 -12.76 -1.53 -8.53
C VAL A 45 -12.37 -2.77 -7.73
N SER A 46 -13.12 -3.86 -7.92
CA SER A 46 -12.78 -5.19 -7.40
C SER A 46 -11.60 -5.74 -8.20
N ALA A 47 -10.39 -5.25 -7.92
CA ALA A 47 -9.18 -5.87 -8.42
C ALA A 47 -8.96 -7.19 -7.67
N SER A 48 -8.90 -8.31 -8.39
CA SER A 48 -8.54 -9.59 -7.80
C SER A 48 -7.13 -9.51 -7.19
N PRO A 49 -6.90 -10.07 -6.00
CA PRO A 49 -5.58 -10.03 -5.37
C PRO A 49 -4.59 -10.80 -6.24
N LYS A 50 -3.45 -10.17 -6.53
CA LYS A 50 -2.35 -10.85 -7.19
C LYS A 50 -1.67 -11.74 -6.15
N LEU A 51 -1.49 -13.02 -6.46
CA LEU A 51 -0.73 -13.93 -5.62
C LEU A 51 0.76 -13.80 -5.94
N LEU A 52 1.58 -13.63 -4.90
CA LEU A 52 3.02 -13.52 -5.02
C LEU A 52 3.73 -14.47 -4.05
N SER A 53 4.88 -14.99 -4.47
CA SER A 53 5.81 -15.71 -3.62
C SER A 53 6.81 -14.75 -2.96
N LEU A 54 7.32 -15.14 -1.80
CA LEU A 54 8.44 -14.47 -1.14
C LEU A 54 9.24 -15.49 -0.34
N VAL A 55 10.54 -15.56 -0.60
CA VAL A 55 11.49 -16.52 -0.05
C VAL A 55 12.62 -15.78 0.63
N PHE A 56 12.92 -16.22 1.86
CA PHE A 56 14.09 -15.80 2.61
C PHE A 56 14.99 -17.01 2.80
N VAL A 57 16.19 -16.96 2.22
CA VAL A 57 17.20 -18.00 2.40
C VAL A 57 17.99 -17.67 3.64
N LEU A 58 18.07 -18.64 4.56
CA LEU A 58 18.82 -18.52 5.79
C LEU A 58 20.14 -19.27 5.67
N ASP A 59 21.17 -18.81 6.36
CA ASP A 59 22.38 -19.60 6.58
C ASP A 59 22.06 -20.84 7.46
N ALA A 60 22.96 -21.84 7.48
CA ALA A 60 22.72 -23.07 8.24
C ALA A 60 22.41 -22.84 9.74
N PRO A 61 23.07 -21.88 10.43
CA PRO A 61 22.69 -21.49 11.80
C PRO A 61 21.36 -20.73 11.94
N GLY A 62 20.78 -20.24 10.85
CA GLY A 62 19.55 -19.43 10.87
C GLY A 62 19.73 -18.00 11.40
N LYS A 63 20.95 -17.47 11.38
CA LYS A 63 21.30 -16.14 11.93
C LYS A 63 21.38 -15.06 10.86
N LEU A 64 21.70 -15.45 9.63
CA LEU A 64 21.85 -14.55 8.50
C LEU A 64 20.79 -14.85 7.45
N VAL A 65 20.31 -13.80 6.79
CA VAL A 65 19.36 -13.91 5.69
C VAL A 65 19.97 -13.34 4.42
N LEU A 66 19.85 -14.08 3.32
CA LEU A 66 20.26 -13.60 2.01
C LEU A 66 19.15 -12.72 1.43
N LEU A 67 19.52 -11.51 1.01
CA LEU A 67 18.60 -10.54 0.40
C LEU A 67 19.11 -10.08 -0.96
N GLY A 68 18.19 -9.90 -1.91
CA GLY A 68 18.43 -9.27 -3.19
C GLY A 68 18.29 -7.75 -3.10
N ARG A 69 19.23 -7.00 -3.70
CA ARG A 69 19.09 -5.54 -3.85
C ARG A 69 18.21 -5.23 -5.06
N LYS A 70 17.09 -4.57 -4.85
CA LYS A 70 16.16 -4.20 -5.93
C LYS A 70 16.77 -3.10 -6.79
N LYS A 71 17.02 -3.38 -8.07
CA LYS A 71 17.59 -2.41 -9.02
C LYS A 71 16.55 -1.42 -9.57
N ARG A 72 15.29 -1.85 -9.70
CA ARG A 72 14.19 -1.10 -10.33
C ARG A 72 12.84 -1.39 -9.66
N GLY A 73 11.83 -0.57 -9.97
CA GLY A 73 10.45 -0.75 -9.49
C GLY A 73 10.22 -0.28 -8.05
N PHE A 74 9.10 -0.71 -7.45
CA PHE A 74 8.73 -0.35 -6.08
C PHE A 74 9.83 -0.74 -5.08
N GLY A 75 10.35 0.21 -4.31
CA GLY A 75 11.44 -0.04 -3.38
C GLY A 75 12.80 -0.24 -4.05
N ALA A 76 13.04 0.31 -5.25
CA ALA A 76 14.38 0.37 -5.84
C ALA A 76 15.40 0.94 -4.84
N GLY A 77 16.60 0.37 -4.83
CA GLY A 77 17.66 0.68 -3.88
C GLY A 77 17.55 -0.06 -2.53
N LYS A 78 16.37 -0.60 -2.17
CA LYS A 78 16.16 -1.39 -0.95
C LYS A 78 16.49 -2.86 -1.16
N PHE A 79 16.64 -3.59 -0.06
CA PHE A 79 16.82 -5.04 -0.04
C PHE A 79 15.50 -5.75 0.22
N ASN A 80 15.31 -6.94 -0.36
CA ASN A 80 14.15 -7.79 -0.14
C ASN A 80 14.51 -9.28 -0.26
N GLY A 81 13.60 -10.16 0.19
CA GLY A 81 13.63 -11.57 -0.19
C GLY A 81 13.32 -11.76 -1.68
N PHE A 82 13.48 -12.99 -2.15
CA PHE A 82 13.32 -13.37 -3.54
C PHE A 82 11.88 -13.79 -3.82
N GLY A 83 11.33 -13.42 -4.97
CA GLY A 83 9.97 -13.85 -5.30
C GLY A 83 9.28 -12.97 -6.32
N GLY A 84 8.19 -13.51 -6.84
CA GLY A 84 7.45 -12.89 -7.93
C GLY A 84 6.02 -13.39 -8.01
N LYS A 85 5.42 -13.25 -9.18
CA LYS A 85 3.99 -13.53 -9.38
C LYS A 85 3.79 -15.02 -9.65
N LEU A 86 2.70 -15.56 -9.12
CA LEU A 86 2.25 -16.90 -9.47
C LEU A 86 1.85 -16.94 -10.95
N GLU A 87 2.38 -17.92 -11.69
CA GLU A 87 2.00 -18.17 -13.08
C GLU A 87 0.84 -19.17 -13.19
N GLN A 88 0.19 -19.22 -14.36
CA GLN A 88 -0.98 -20.07 -14.55
C GLN A 88 -0.61 -21.56 -14.50
N GLY A 89 -1.34 -22.33 -13.69
CA GLY A 89 -1.10 -23.77 -13.51
C GLY A 89 0.05 -24.11 -12.56
N GLU A 90 0.72 -23.11 -11.99
CA GLU A 90 1.82 -23.29 -11.04
C GLU A 90 1.30 -23.36 -9.59
N THR A 91 1.98 -24.12 -8.73
CA THR A 91 1.73 -24.07 -7.27
C THR A 91 2.54 -22.96 -6.62
N MET A 92 2.11 -22.45 -5.46
CA MET A 92 2.87 -21.41 -4.74
C MET A 92 4.31 -21.83 -4.41
N ARG A 93 4.56 -23.11 -4.17
CA ARG A 93 5.91 -23.64 -3.90
C ARG A 93 6.76 -23.70 -5.17
N ALA A 94 6.18 -24.16 -6.28
CA ALA A 94 6.86 -24.16 -7.58
C ALA A 94 7.25 -22.73 -8.00
N CYS A 95 6.34 -21.77 -7.84
CA CYS A 95 6.60 -20.35 -8.07
C CYS A 95 7.75 -19.83 -7.22
N ALA A 96 7.74 -20.13 -5.92
CA ALA A 96 8.79 -19.72 -5.01
C ALA A 96 10.17 -20.29 -5.39
N ALA A 97 10.25 -21.57 -5.78
CA ALA A 97 11.50 -22.20 -6.20
C ALA A 97 12.02 -21.64 -7.54
N ARG A 98 11.12 -21.40 -8.51
CA ARG A 98 11.45 -20.80 -9.81
C ARG A 98 12.00 -19.38 -9.65
N GLU A 99 11.27 -18.51 -8.95
CA GLU A 99 11.67 -17.11 -8.74
C GLU A 99 13.00 -17.02 -7.95
N LEU A 100 13.19 -17.90 -6.95
CA LEU A 100 14.47 -17.98 -6.25
C LEU A 100 15.62 -18.27 -7.22
N PHE A 101 15.43 -19.22 -8.14
CA PHE A 101 16.45 -19.55 -9.12
C PHE A 101 16.71 -18.41 -10.11
N GLU A 102 15.66 -17.75 -10.63
CA GLU A 102 15.78 -16.64 -11.57
C GLU A 102 16.51 -15.43 -10.97
N GLU A 103 16.22 -15.09 -9.71
CA GLU A 103 16.77 -13.88 -9.08
C GLU A 103 18.11 -14.10 -8.38
N SER A 104 18.39 -15.31 -7.90
CA SER A 104 19.59 -15.61 -7.09
C SER A 104 20.50 -16.69 -7.67
N GLY A 105 20.02 -17.51 -8.61
CA GLY A 105 20.71 -18.69 -9.12
C GLY A 105 20.65 -19.92 -8.21
N LEU A 106 20.06 -19.82 -7.01
CA LEU A 106 19.93 -20.94 -6.08
C LEU A 106 18.80 -21.89 -6.50
N ARG A 107 19.07 -23.19 -6.42
CA ARG A 107 18.09 -24.25 -6.68
C ARG A 107 17.63 -24.88 -5.37
N THR A 108 16.35 -25.16 -5.29
CA THR A 108 15.74 -25.90 -4.18
C THR A 108 14.61 -26.78 -4.71
N ASP A 109 14.35 -27.88 -4.03
CA ASP A 109 13.10 -28.61 -4.19
C ASP A 109 11.95 -27.73 -3.66
N PRO A 110 10.85 -27.53 -4.43
CA PRO A 110 9.65 -26.87 -3.93
C PRO A 110 9.16 -27.40 -2.58
N GLU A 111 9.25 -28.72 -2.33
CA GLU A 111 8.77 -29.33 -1.08
C GLU A 111 9.69 -29.08 0.11
N ALA A 112 10.94 -28.68 -0.12
CA ALA A 112 11.85 -28.27 0.95
C ALA A 112 11.51 -26.87 1.51
N LEU A 113 10.67 -26.10 0.82
CA LEU A 113 10.27 -24.76 1.27
C LEU A 113 9.27 -24.82 2.42
N THR A 114 9.66 -24.21 3.54
CA THR A 114 8.81 -24.09 4.73
C THR A 114 7.96 -22.82 4.65
N ARG A 115 6.63 -22.96 4.60
CA ARG A 115 5.70 -21.82 4.65
C ARG A 115 5.76 -21.16 6.03
N ARG A 116 6.01 -19.84 6.07
CA ARG A 116 6.08 -19.07 7.33
C ARG A 116 4.87 -18.19 7.61
N GLY A 117 4.16 -17.75 6.57
CA GLY A 117 2.99 -16.88 6.75
C GLY A 117 2.39 -16.43 5.42
N VAL A 118 1.45 -15.49 5.50
CA VAL A 118 0.86 -14.79 4.36
C VAL A 118 0.98 -13.29 4.64
N LEU A 119 1.47 -12.54 3.66
CA LEU A 119 1.59 -11.09 3.71
C LEU A 119 0.56 -10.50 2.74
N CYS A 120 -0.33 -9.66 3.26
CA CYS A 120 -1.32 -8.94 2.46
C CYS A 120 -0.88 -7.49 2.31
N PHE A 121 -0.67 -7.03 1.08
CA PHE A 121 -0.34 -5.65 0.78
C PHE A 121 -1.53 -4.96 0.13
N ASN A 122 -2.03 -3.92 0.78
CA ASN A 122 -2.98 -3.00 0.18
C ASN A 122 -2.18 -1.84 -0.41
N MET A 123 -2.09 -1.80 -1.74
CA MET A 123 -1.55 -0.66 -2.45
C MET A 123 -2.66 0.38 -2.55
N LEU A 124 -2.55 1.48 -1.80
CA LEU A 124 -3.45 2.63 -1.98
C LEU A 124 -3.21 3.19 -3.39
N ALA A 125 -4.29 3.53 -4.10
CA ALA A 125 -4.26 3.85 -5.53
C ALA A 125 -3.58 5.20 -5.84
N ASP A 126 -3.13 5.91 -4.83
CA ASP A 126 -2.65 7.26 -4.84
C ASP A 126 -1.20 7.28 -4.34
N GLY A 127 -0.28 7.37 -5.30
CA GLY A 127 1.16 7.49 -5.08
C GLY A 127 1.62 8.79 -4.41
N MET A 128 0.87 9.30 -3.44
CA MET A 128 1.33 10.37 -2.56
C MET A 128 2.16 9.77 -1.43
N VAL A 129 3.47 9.74 -1.65
CA VAL A 129 4.45 9.62 -0.57
C VAL A 129 4.29 10.89 0.28
N GLY A 130 3.76 10.74 1.49
CA GLY A 130 3.90 11.72 2.57
C GLY A 130 5.21 11.53 3.31
#